data_AF-A0A7V3L286-F1
#
_entry.id   AF-A0A7V3L286-F1
#
_cell.length_a   1.000
_cell.length_b   1.000
_cell.length_c   1.000
_cell.angle_alpha   90.00
_cell.angle_beta   90.00
_cell.angle_gamma   90.00
#
_symmetry.space_group_name_H-M   'P 1'
#
loop_
_entity.id
_entity.type
_entity.pdbx_description
1 polymer ?
#
loop_
_entity_poly.entity_id
_entity_poly.type
_entity_poly.pdbx_seq_one_letter_code
_entity_poly.pdbx_strand_id
1 'polypeptide(L)'
;MTDRERFIALMDYKPLDRVPNHELGVWPQTVERWMREGLPPGVMGFDWFRKEDYLGLDHREFISVNFDMIPLFETEVIERTDRYEIVRNAHGIVTRALIEGTV
;
A
#
# COMPACT_ATOMS: atom_id res chain seq x y z
N MET A 1 6.73 -24.11 -6.68
CA MET A 1 5.27 -23.89 -6.62
C MET A 1 4.94 -22.64 -7.42
N THR A 2 3.74 -22.52 -7.98
CA THR A 2 3.26 -21.24 -8.53
C THR A 2 2.96 -20.25 -7.39
N ASP A 3 2.87 -18.96 -7.69
CA ASP A 3 2.59 -17.92 -6.68
C ASP A 3 1.25 -18.18 -5.98
N ARG A 4 0.23 -18.59 -6.75
CA ARG A 4 -1.08 -18.97 -6.21
C ARG A 4 -1.02 -20.21 -5.32
N GLU A 5 -0.32 -21.26 -5.75
CA GLU A 5 -0.15 -22.48 -4.94
C GLU A 5 0.55 -22.19 -3.62
N ARG A 6 1.61 -21.36 -3.67
CA ARG A 6 2.37 -20.93 -2.50
C ARG A 6 1.51 -20.13 -1.53
N PHE A 7 0.72 -19.19 -2.03
CA PHE A 7 -0.20 -18.40 -1.22
C PHE A 7 -1.23 -19.29 -0.51
N ILE A 8 -1.87 -20.21 -1.24
CA ILE A 8 -2.86 -21.13 -0.66
C ILE A 8 -2.22 -22.06 0.38
N ALA A 9 -1.03 -22.61 0.08
CA ALA A 9 -0.31 -23.46 1.03
C ALA A 9 0.03 -22.72 2.33
N LEU A 10 0.45 -21.45 2.24
CA LEU A 10 0.69 -20.61 3.41
C LEU A 10 -0.58 -20.43 4.25
N MET A 11 -1.70 -20.07 3.62
CA MET A 11 -2.97 -19.84 4.32
C MET A 11 -3.54 -21.10 4.97
N ASP A 12 -3.26 -22.27 4.37
CA ASP A 12 -3.67 -23.59 4.88
C ASP A 12 -2.65 -24.21 5.85
N TYR A 13 -1.57 -23.52 6.21
CA TYR A 13 -0.49 -24.02 7.06
C TYR A 13 0.16 -25.33 6.56
N LYS A 14 0.30 -25.45 5.23
CA LYS A 14 0.93 -26.60 4.55
C LYS A 14 2.42 -26.32 4.26
N PRO A 15 3.23 -27.35 3.96
CA PRO A 15 4.59 -27.14 3.47
C PRO A 15 4.64 -26.29 2.21
N LEU A 16 5.63 -25.41 2.11
CA LEU A 16 5.85 -24.46 1.02
C LEU A 16 7.33 -24.32 0.68
N ASP A 17 7.66 -23.94 -0.56
CA ASP A 17 9.04 -23.79 -1.04
C ASP A 17 9.73 -22.52 -0.48
N ARG A 18 8.98 -21.42 -0.35
CA ARG A 18 9.35 -20.18 0.36
C ARG A 18 8.09 -19.38 0.70
N VAL A 19 8.19 -18.40 1.60
CA VAL A 19 7.09 -17.47 1.90
C VAL A 19 6.84 -16.56 0.67
N PRO A 20 5.57 -16.21 0.35
CA PRO A 20 5.26 -15.20 -0.65
C PRO A 20 5.95 -13.86 -0.38
N ASN A 21 6.56 -13.28 -1.40
CA ASN A 21 7.21 -11.98 -1.36
C ASN A 21 6.21 -10.91 -1.84
N HIS A 22 5.45 -10.34 -0.92
CA HIS A 22 4.46 -9.31 -1.21
C HIS A 22 4.78 -8.03 -0.47
N GLU A 23 4.66 -6.89 -1.14
CA GLU A 23 4.84 -5.56 -0.55
C GLU A 23 3.57 -4.72 -0.70
N LEU A 24 3.51 -3.58 -0.01
CA LEU A 24 2.38 -2.65 -0.12
C LEU A 24 2.55 -1.75 -1.34
N GLY A 25 2.98 -0.51 -1.11
CA GLY A 25 3.22 0.49 -2.14
C GLY A 25 4.57 1.13 -1.95
N VAL A 26 5.08 1.69 -3.04
CA VAL A 26 6.25 2.56 -3.01
C VAL A 26 5.82 3.99 -2.71
N TRP A 27 6.60 4.69 -1.90
CA TRP A 27 6.40 6.13 -1.69
C TRP A 27 6.68 6.90 -2.99
N PRO A 28 5.79 7.80 -3.45
CA PRO A 28 6.02 8.59 -4.66
C PRO A 28 7.35 9.35 -4.64
N GLN A 29 7.75 9.89 -3.48
CA GLN A 29 9.02 10.59 -3.31
C GLN A 29 10.23 9.67 -3.53
N THR A 30 10.11 8.39 -3.17
CA THR A 30 11.15 7.37 -3.40
C THR A 30 11.26 7.05 -4.88
N VAL A 31 10.11 6.94 -5.59
CA VAL A 31 10.10 6.75 -7.05
C VAL A 31 10.83 7.88 -7.75
N GLU A 32 10.50 9.14 -7.42
CA GLU A 32 11.16 10.32 -7.97
C GLU A 32 12.65 10.38 -7.66
N ARG A 33 13.04 9.95 -6.44
CA ARG A 33 14.46 9.90 -6.06
C ARG A 33 15.21 8.86 -6.91
N TRP A 34 14.69 7.64 -7.02
CA TRP A 34 15.34 6.57 -7.79
C TRP A 34 15.46 6.90 -9.28
N MET A 35 14.45 7.54 -9.88
CA MET A 35 14.54 8.03 -11.26
C MET A 35 15.70 9.04 -11.44
N ARG A 36 15.89 9.96 -10.47
CA ARG A 36 17.01 10.91 -10.47
C ARG A 36 18.37 10.26 -10.21
N GLU A 37 18.39 9.19 -9.42
CA GLU A 37 19.60 8.41 -9.12
C GLU A 37 20.01 7.46 -10.24
N GLY A 38 19.24 7.40 -11.34
CA GLY A 38 19.59 6.65 -12.54
C GLY A 38 18.89 5.31 -12.70
N LEU A 39 17.75 5.11 -12.03
CA LEU A 39 16.88 3.96 -12.33
C LEU A 39 16.48 3.99 -13.81
N PRO A 40 16.76 2.92 -14.59
CA PRO A 40 16.43 2.93 -16.01
C PRO A 40 14.91 3.07 -16.23
N PRO A 41 14.45 3.94 -17.15
CA PRO A 41 13.02 4.13 -17.39
C PRO A 41 12.31 2.84 -17.78
N GLY A 42 11.15 2.58 -17.16
CA GLY A 42 10.27 1.46 -17.52
C GLY A 42 10.69 0.09 -16.99
N VAL A 43 11.77 -0.02 -16.20
CA VAL A 43 12.16 -1.31 -15.60
C VAL A 43 11.30 -1.73 -14.42
N MET A 44 10.63 -0.77 -13.77
CA MET A 44 9.68 -1.01 -12.68
C MET A 44 8.30 -0.46 -13.06
N GLY A 45 7.26 -1.20 -12.67
CA GLY A 45 5.87 -0.80 -12.80
C GLY A 45 5.33 -0.04 -11.59
N PHE A 46 6.00 -0.17 -10.43
CA PHE A 46 5.63 0.48 -9.16
C PHE A 46 4.23 0.11 -8.60
N ASP A 47 3.58 -0.91 -9.16
CA ASP A 47 2.36 -1.54 -8.60
C ASP A 47 2.73 -2.72 -7.70
N TRP A 48 3.36 -2.40 -6.57
CA TRP A 48 3.83 -3.42 -5.62
C TRP A 48 2.70 -4.17 -4.92
N PHE A 49 1.48 -3.64 -4.97
CA PHE A 49 0.31 -4.36 -4.50
C PHE A 49 0.09 -5.60 -5.34
N ARG A 50 0.18 -5.51 -6.67
CA ARG A 50 -0.06 -6.64 -7.56
C ARG A 50 1.19 -7.45 -7.85
N LYS A 51 2.27 -6.81 -8.33
CA LYS A 51 3.48 -7.48 -8.81
C LYS A 51 4.60 -6.48 -9.12
N GLU A 52 5.85 -6.87 -8.92
CA GLU A 52 7.02 -6.16 -9.44
C GLU A 52 8.13 -7.16 -9.77
N ASP A 53 8.28 -7.47 -11.06
CA ASP A 53 9.27 -8.46 -11.53
C ASP A 53 10.70 -8.02 -11.22
N TYR A 54 10.98 -6.72 -11.31
CA TYR A 54 12.32 -6.17 -11.07
C TYR A 54 12.82 -6.44 -9.63
N LEU A 55 11.90 -6.50 -8.67
CA LEU A 55 12.18 -6.78 -7.27
C LEU A 55 11.85 -8.23 -6.88
N GLY A 56 11.38 -9.05 -7.81
CA GLY A 56 10.95 -10.42 -7.57
C GLY A 56 9.76 -10.52 -6.62
N LEU A 57 8.81 -9.57 -6.68
CA LEU A 57 7.56 -9.66 -5.92
C LEU A 57 6.62 -10.67 -6.60
N ASP A 58 6.01 -11.53 -5.79
CA ASP A 58 5.03 -12.52 -6.25
C ASP A 58 3.73 -11.85 -6.68
N HIS A 59 3.06 -12.45 -7.67
CA HIS A 59 1.79 -11.93 -8.17
C HIS A 59 0.63 -12.22 -7.20
N ARG A 60 -0.16 -11.18 -6.89
CA ARG A 60 -1.47 -11.31 -6.24
C ARG A 60 -2.48 -10.34 -6.85
N GLU A 61 -3.77 -10.69 -6.71
CA GLU A 61 -4.88 -9.86 -7.19
C GLU A 61 -5.81 -9.49 -6.05
N PHE A 62 -6.50 -8.36 -6.22
CA PHE A 62 -7.50 -7.86 -5.28
C PHE A 62 -8.85 -7.78 -5.96
N ILE A 63 -9.88 -8.20 -5.24
CA ILE A 63 -11.26 -7.92 -5.62
C ILE A 63 -11.71 -6.63 -4.95
N SER A 64 -12.36 -5.77 -5.73
CA SER A 64 -12.92 -4.52 -5.21
C SER A 64 -14.15 -4.83 -4.36
N VAL A 65 -13.95 -4.94 -3.05
CA VAL A 65 -15.03 -5.15 -2.07
C VAL A 65 -15.06 -3.95 -1.14
N ASN A 66 -16.26 -3.37 -0.95
CA ASN A 66 -16.46 -2.30 0.02
C ASN A 66 -16.57 -2.91 1.43
N PHE A 67 -15.59 -2.64 2.29
CA PHE A 67 -15.57 -3.03 3.70
C PHE A 67 -15.87 -1.86 4.65
N ASP A 68 -16.23 -0.70 4.11
CA ASP A 68 -16.44 0.52 4.89
C ASP A 68 -17.82 0.53 5.58
N MET A 69 -17.98 1.47 6.52
CA MET A 69 -19.27 1.71 7.15
C MET A 69 -20.26 2.35 6.18
N ILE A 70 -21.53 1.94 6.31
CA ILE A 70 -22.63 2.45 5.49
C ILE A 70 -23.74 2.95 6.44
N PRO A 71 -23.93 4.27 6.63
CA PRO A 71 -23.15 5.36 6.03
C PRO A 71 -21.77 5.56 6.67
N LEU A 72 -20.90 6.28 5.97
CA LEU A 72 -19.66 6.80 6.53
C LEU A 72 -19.94 7.90 7.55
N PHE A 73 -18.96 8.18 8.42
CA PHE A 73 -18.98 9.36 9.27
C PHE A 73 -18.69 10.62 8.45
N GLU A 74 -19.26 11.75 8.86
CA GLU A 74 -18.85 13.05 8.34
C GLU A 74 -17.41 13.36 8.77
N THR A 75 -16.58 13.67 7.77
CA THR A 75 -15.18 14.05 8.00
C THR A 75 -15.14 15.46 8.57
N GLU A 76 -14.46 15.62 9.70
CA GLU A 76 -14.41 16.87 10.46
C GLU A 76 -12.97 17.22 10.82
N VAL A 77 -12.52 18.42 10.42
CA VAL A 77 -11.25 18.98 10.89
C VAL A 77 -11.49 19.59 12.27
N ILE A 78 -10.93 18.96 13.29
CA ILE A 78 -11.07 19.36 14.70
C ILE A 78 -10.07 20.48 15.01
N GLU A 79 -8.85 20.37 14.49
CA GLU A 79 -7.78 21.35 14.68
C GLU A 79 -6.90 21.39 13.44
N ARG A 80 -6.43 22.58 13.06
CA ARG A 80 -5.40 22.75 12.04
C ARG A 80 -4.41 23.82 12.45
N THR A 81 -3.14 23.48 12.34
CA THR A 81 -2.00 24.38 12.57
C THR A 81 -1.22 24.57 11.26
N ASP A 82 -0.07 25.24 11.33
CA ASP A 82 0.90 25.31 10.23
C ASP A 82 1.63 23.97 10.00
N ARG A 83 1.72 23.10 11.02
CA ARG A 83 2.51 21.85 10.96
C ARG A 83 1.68 20.58 10.87
N TYR A 84 0.50 20.56 11.49
CA TYR A 84 -0.34 19.36 11.58
C TYR A 84 -1.83 19.71 11.59
N GLU A 85 -2.63 18.69 11.31
CA GLU A 85 -4.09 18.72 11.50
C GLU A 85 -4.56 17.54 12.33
N ILE A 86 -5.67 17.74 13.04
CA ILE A 86 -6.42 16.71 13.76
C ILE A 86 -7.76 16.56 13.05
N VAL A 87 -8.04 15.36 12.53
CA VAL A 87 -9.19 15.10 11.68
C VAL A 87 -9.90 13.83 12.15
N ARG A 88 -11.22 13.90 12.33
CA ARG A 88 -12.06 12.70 12.35
C ARG A 88 -12.30 12.27 10.91
N ASN A 89 -11.77 11.12 10.51
CA ASN A 89 -11.93 10.61 9.14
C ASN A 89 -13.31 9.96 8.93
N ALA A 90 -13.58 9.54 7.70
CA ALA A 90 -14.83 8.88 7.31
C ALA A 90 -15.11 7.56 8.06
N HIS A 91 -14.10 6.96 8.70
CA HIS A 91 -14.23 5.78 9.56
C HIS A 91 -14.47 6.16 11.03
N GLY A 92 -14.70 7.44 11.33
CA GLY A 92 -14.91 7.94 12.69
C GLY A 92 -13.64 7.98 13.54
N ILE A 93 -12.46 7.70 12.97
CA ILE A 93 -11.18 7.68 13.68
C ILE A 93 -10.62 9.10 13.73
N VAL A 94 -10.29 9.58 14.92
CA VAL A 94 -9.57 10.85 15.10
C VAL A 94 -8.08 10.59 14.91
N THR A 95 -7.49 11.25 13.92
CA THR A 95 -6.08 11.13 13.56
C THR A 95 -5.39 12.47 13.68
N ARG A 96 -4.08 12.47 13.98
CA ARG A 96 -3.22 13.65 13.91
C ARG A 96 -2.14 13.40 12.87
N ALA A 97 -2.10 14.20 11.83
CA ALA A 97 -1.17 14.04 10.71
C ALA A 97 -0.38 15.33 10.47
N LEU A 98 0.89 15.19 10.08
CA LEU A 98 1.69 16.33 9.60
C LEU A 98 1.15 16.79 8.25
N ILE A 99 1.14 18.10 8.04
CA ILE A 99 0.79 18.71 6.75
C ILE A 99 1.96 18.55 5.75
N GLU A 100 3.18 18.55 6.26
CA GLU A 100 4.36 18.32 5.44
C GLU A 100 4.40 16.85 4.96
N GLY A 101 4.63 16.66 3.66
CA GLY A 101 4.70 15.33 3.05
C GLY A 101 3.35 14.69 2.73
N THR A 102 2.23 15.40 2.94
CA THR A 102 0.95 15.03 2.32
C THR A 102 1.08 15.27 0.81
N VAL A 103 1.17 14.19 0.04
CA VAL A 103 1.19 14.20 -1.43
C VAL A 103 -0.20 13.89 -1.94
#